data_AF-U2HXZ5-F1
#
_entry.id   AF-U2HXZ5-F1
#
_cell.length_a   1.000
_cell.length_b   1.000
_cell.length_c   1.000
_cell.angle_alpha   90.00
_cell.angle_beta   90.00
_cell.angle_gamma   90.00
#
_symmetry.space_group_name_H-M   'P 1'
#
loop_
_entity.id
_entity.type
_entity.pdbx_description
1 polymer ?
#
loop_
_entity_poly.entity_id
_entity_poly.type
_entity_poly.pdbx_seq_one_letter_code
_entity_poly.pdbx_strand_id
1 'polypeptide(L)'
;MNRVAELKQQLKPGKVYRRENLTRYSNAVDRHLAQLVDDGTLEKVASGLYYFPKRSVFGAVPPEDEVLVRSFLKDDHFLLTSPNSYNALRVGTTQLYNKRVVYNHKRHGEVDLNGKKFFFHKTPYFPKKATLEFLLVDLVNHLDTLAEDREMVLNNALAKGKTMDYNKLKYAVRKYGHSKTKKLLQPVLQQMNPKQYAN
;
A
#
# COMPACT_ATOMS: atom_id res chain seq x y z
N MET A 1 32.85 19.96 -18.35
CA MET A 1 32.28 18.69 -17.88
C MET A 1 30.98 18.41 -18.64
N ASN A 2 30.65 17.15 -18.89
CA ASN A 2 29.41 16.78 -19.58
C ASN A 2 28.22 17.02 -18.64
N ARG A 3 27.23 17.84 -19.03
CA ARG A 3 26.05 18.18 -18.18
C ARG A 3 25.23 16.96 -17.75
N VAL A 4 25.31 15.85 -18.48
CA VAL A 4 24.70 14.56 -18.08
C VAL A 4 25.42 13.96 -16.88
N ALA A 5 26.75 14.06 -16.85
CA ALA A 5 27.56 13.58 -15.73
C ALA A 5 27.30 14.39 -14.46
N GLU A 6 27.12 15.71 -14.59
CA GLU A 6 26.70 16.59 -13.49
C GLU A 6 25.34 16.19 -12.92
N LEU A 7 24.35 15.91 -13.79
CA LEU A 7 23.05 15.39 -13.36
C LEU A 7 23.19 14.05 -12.63
N LYS A 8 24.01 13.13 -13.17
CA LYS A 8 24.25 11.80 -12.57
C LYS A 8 24.82 11.89 -11.16
N GLN A 9 25.69 12.87 -10.88
CA GLN A 9 26.24 13.10 -9.53
C GLN A 9 25.17 13.52 -8.50
N GLN A 10 24.03 14.08 -8.94
CA GLN A 10 22.92 14.43 -8.06
C GLN A 10 21.99 13.24 -7.75
N LEU A 11 22.16 12.11 -8.47
CA LEU A 11 21.35 10.92 -8.30
C LEU A 11 21.93 10.00 -7.23
N LYS A 12 21.06 9.34 -6.47
CA LYS A 12 21.40 8.38 -5.43
C LYS A 12 20.78 7.03 -5.78
N PRO A 13 21.56 5.93 -5.79
CA PRO A 13 21.03 4.60 -6.00
C PRO A 13 19.91 4.26 -5.01
N GLY A 14 18.89 3.55 -5.47
CA GLY A 14 17.71 3.18 -4.71
C GLY A 14 16.60 4.24 -4.69
N LYS A 15 16.76 5.40 -5.34
CA LYS A 15 15.73 6.44 -5.39
C LYS A 15 14.98 6.49 -6.70
N VAL A 16 13.71 6.88 -6.62
CA VAL A 16 12.84 7.17 -7.76
C VAL A 16 12.69 8.68 -7.90
N TYR A 17 13.06 9.21 -9.05
CA TYR A 17 13.03 10.62 -9.42
C TYR A 17 11.86 10.92 -10.32
N ARG A 18 11.17 12.03 -10.05
CA ARG A 18 10.28 12.65 -11.01
C ARG A 18 11.07 13.53 -11.96
N ARG A 19 10.63 13.59 -13.21
CA ARG A 19 11.14 14.52 -14.22
C ARG A 19 11.20 15.96 -13.68
N GLU A 20 10.17 16.41 -12.98
CA GLU A 20 10.11 17.75 -12.38
C GLU A 20 11.15 18.00 -11.27
N ASN A 21 11.62 16.96 -10.57
CA ASN A 21 12.60 17.13 -9.50
C ASN A 21 14.00 17.41 -10.06
N LEU A 22 14.22 17.03 -11.32
CA LEU A 22 15.51 17.10 -12.01
C LEU A 22 15.69 18.41 -12.81
N THR A 23 14.64 19.22 -12.96
CA THR A 23 14.70 20.50 -13.69
C THR A 23 15.67 21.50 -13.07
N ARG A 24 15.89 21.43 -11.76
CA ARG A 24 16.86 22.28 -11.05
C ARG A 24 18.33 21.93 -11.34
N TYR A 25 18.59 20.75 -11.91
CA TYR A 25 19.93 20.22 -12.17
C TYR A 25 20.25 20.12 -13.66
N SER A 26 19.28 20.36 -14.54
CA SER A 26 19.48 20.29 -15.98
C SER A 26 18.50 21.16 -16.75
N ASN A 27 19.02 21.93 -17.71
CA ASN A 27 18.23 22.69 -18.66
C ASN A 27 17.73 21.84 -19.85
N ALA A 28 18.17 20.59 -19.96
CA ALA A 28 17.80 19.64 -21.02
C ALA A 28 17.38 18.30 -20.40
N VAL A 29 16.45 18.34 -19.44
CA VAL A 29 16.07 17.21 -18.59
C VAL A 29 15.71 15.97 -19.40
N ASP A 30 14.83 16.11 -20.41
CA ASP A 30 14.32 14.96 -21.15
C ASP A 30 15.41 14.27 -21.98
N ARG A 31 16.33 15.06 -22.57
CA ARG A 31 17.51 14.54 -23.27
C ARG A 31 18.45 13.79 -22.33
N HIS A 32 18.76 14.37 -21.16
CA HIS A 32 19.67 13.72 -20.22
C HIS A 32 19.04 12.48 -19.58
N LEU A 33 17.73 12.50 -19.33
CA LEU A 33 16.99 11.31 -18.87
C LEU A 33 17.03 10.20 -19.91
N ALA A 34 16.82 10.51 -21.19
CA ALA A 34 16.95 9.52 -22.26
C ALA A 34 18.36 8.91 -22.28
N GLN A 35 19.41 9.75 -22.26
CA GLN A 35 20.79 9.28 -22.23
C GLN A 35 21.12 8.40 -21.01
N LEU A 36 20.61 8.75 -19.83
CA LEU A 36 20.79 7.96 -18.61
C LEU A 36 19.95 6.68 -18.60
N VAL A 37 18.86 6.62 -19.35
CA VAL A 37 18.09 5.38 -19.55
C VAL A 37 18.80 4.48 -20.56
N ASP A 38 19.26 5.04 -21.66
CA ASP A 38 19.98 4.34 -22.72
C ASP A 38 21.30 3.74 -22.22
N ASP A 39 22.02 4.44 -21.33
CA ASP A 39 23.26 3.94 -20.72
C ASP A 39 23.04 3.00 -19.52
N GLY A 40 21.78 2.72 -19.16
CA GLY A 40 21.40 1.83 -18.05
C GLY A 40 21.66 2.40 -16.65
N THR A 41 21.93 3.69 -16.51
CA THR A 41 22.02 4.37 -15.21
C THR A 41 20.64 4.52 -14.56
N LEU A 42 19.60 4.76 -15.36
CA LEU A 42 18.21 4.94 -14.92
C LEU A 42 17.29 3.93 -15.61
N GLU A 43 16.22 3.56 -14.92
CA GLU A 43 15.13 2.75 -15.45
C GLU A 43 13.85 3.60 -15.47
N LYS A 44 13.13 3.62 -16.58
CA LYS A 44 11.84 4.32 -16.64
C LYS A 44 10.75 3.44 -16.00
N VAL A 45 10.27 3.85 -14.83
CA VAL A 45 9.29 3.04 -14.07
C VAL A 45 7.83 3.40 -14.37
N ALA A 46 7.58 4.64 -14.80
CA ALA A 46 6.29 5.11 -15.29
C ALA A 46 6.46 6.44 -16.04
N SER A 47 5.38 7.00 -16.58
CA SER A 47 5.43 8.32 -17.20
C SER A 47 5.96 9.37 -16.22
N GLY A 48 7.07 10.02 -16.58
CA GLY A 48 7.72 11.04 -15.76
C GLY A 48 8.40 10.53 -14.48
N LEU A 49 8.54 9.21 -14.28
CA LEU A 49 9.19 8.60 -13.12
C LEU A 49 10.36 7.70 -13.56
N TYR A 50 11.51 7.87 -12.92
CA TYR A 50 12.78 7.22 -13.26
C TYR A 50 13.46 6.69 -12.01
N TYR A 51 13.89 5.44 -12.02
CA TYR A 51 14.55 4.79 -10.89
C TYR A 51 16.05 4.67 -11.13
N PHE A 52 16.87 4.98 -10.13
CA PHE A 52 18.29 4.67 -10.16
C PHE A 52 18.53 3.35 -9.41
N PRO A 53 18.76 2.21 -10.10
CA PRO A 53 18.94 0.92 -9.46
C PRO A 53 20.12 0.86 -8.50
N LYS A 54 19.91 0.19 -7.36
CA LYS A 54 21.01 -0.35 -6.57
C LYS A 54 21.60 -1.54 -7.33
N ARG A 55 22.92 -1.73 -7.23
CA ARG A 55 23.60 -2.90 -7.78
C ARG A 55 23.84 -3.92 -6.66
N SER A 56 23.52 -5.17 -6.94
CA SER A 56 23.85 -6.33 -6.13
C SER A 56 24.72 -7.29 -6.93
N VAL A 57 25.25 -8.34 -6.29
CA VAL A 57 25.98 -9.42 -6.99
C VAL A 57 25.13 -10.12 -8.06
N PHE A 58 23.80 -10.02 -7.97
CA PHE A 58 22.84 -10.59 -8.93
C PHE A 58 22.31 -9.56 -9.94
N GLY A 59 22.90 -8.36 -10.00
CA GLY A 59 22.51 -7.30 -10.93
C GLY A 59 21.67 -6.19 -10.29
N ALA A 60 20.87 -5.51 -11.12
CA ALA A 60 20.04 -4.38 -10.70
C ALA A 60 18.91 -4.85 -9.77
N VAL A 61 18.80 -4.22 -8.61
CA VAL A 61 17.74 -4.50 -7.65
C VAL A 61 16.52 -3.66 -8.02
N PRO A 62 15.32 -4.24 -8.14
CA PRO A 62 14.12 -3.46 -8.45
C PRO A 62 13.78 -2.47 -7.32
N PRO A 63 13.06 -1.39 -7.62
CA PRO A 63 12.62 -0.44 -6.61
C PRO A 63 11.65 -1.11 -5.63
N GLU A 64 11.79 -0.74 -4.35
CA GLU A 64 10.82 -1.06 -3.32
C GLU A 64 9.47 -0.41 -3.65
N ASP A 65 8.39 -1.14 -3.39
CA ASP A 65 7.02 -0.70 -3.69
C ASP A 65 6.69 0.62 -2.97
N GLU A 66 7.18 0.80 -1.75
CA GLU A 66 6.98 2.01 -0.96
C GLU A 66 7.65 3.23 -1.62
N VAL A 67 8.85 3.06 -2.19
CA VAL A 67 9.56 4.14 -2.90
C VAL A 67 8.82 4.52 -4.18
N LEU A 68 8.31 3.55 -4.94
CA LEU A 68 7.48 3.80 -6.12
C LEU A 68 6.23 4.59 -5.77
N VAL A 69 5.46 4.12 -4.77
CA VAL A 69 4.20 4.73 -4.35
C VAL A 69 4.42 6.14 -3.81
N ARG A 70 5.43 6.33 -2.95
CA ARG A 70 5.80 7.64 -2.39
C ARG A 70 6.14 8.64 -3.49
N SER A 71 7.01 8.21 -4.41
CA SER A 71 7.36 9.04 -5.56
C SER A 71 6.15 9.29 -6.44
N PHE A 72 5.25 8.34 -6.67
CA PHE A 72 4.03 8.50 -7.49
C PHE A 72 2.93 9.37 -6.84
N LEU A 73 2.81 9.40 -5.52
CA LEU A 73 1.83 10.23 -4.82
C LEU A 73 2.36 11.64 -4.48
N LYS A 74 3.68 11.84 -4.51
CA LYS A 74 4.34 13.00 -3.86
C LYS A 74 3.92 13.09 -2.39
N ASP A 75 3.84 11.95 -1.72
CA ASP A 75 3.30 11.86 -0.37
C ASP A 75 3.94 10.72 0.39
N ASP A 76 4.08 10.93 1.69
CA ASP A 76 4.58 9.96 2.66
C ASP A 76 3.43 9.36 3.48
N HIS A 77 2.23 9.97 3.40
CA HIS A 77 1.05 9.56 4.14
C HIS A 77 0.17 8.64 3.29
N PHE A 78 0.53 7.36 3.27
CA PHE A 78 -0.24 6.28 2.66
C PHE A 78 -0.05 4.98 3.47
N LEU A 79 -0.93 4.02 3.25
CA LEU A 79 -0.78 2.66 3.74
C LEU A 79 -0.73 1.71 2.54
N LEU A 80 0.44 1.08 2.35
CA LEU A 80 0.63 -0.01 1.40
C LEU A 80 0.32 -1.34 2.08
N THR A 81 -0.55 -2.14 1.47
CA THR A 81 -0.95 -3.47 1.95
C THR A 81 -1.28 -4.39 0.78
N SER A 82 -1.73 -5.60 1.07
CA SER A 82 -2.28 -6.55 0.11
C SER A 82 -3.35 -7.40 0.81
N PRO A 83 -4.23 -8.09 0.06
CA PRO A 83 -5.11 -9.10 0.65
C PRO A 83 -4.35 -10.19 1.42
N ASN A 84 -3.10 -10.48 1.05
CA ASN A 84 -2.26 -11.45 1.76
C ASN A 84 -1.99 -11.05 3.21
N SER A 85 -2.10 -9.76 3.55
CA SER A 85 -1.97 -9.28 4.93
C SER A 85 -3.03 -9.87 5.86
N TYR A 86 -4.19 -10.29 5.33
CA TYR A 86 -5.24 -10.94 6.12
C TYR A 86 -4.82 -12.29 6.69
N ASN A 87 -3.78 -12.92 6.16
CA ASN A 87 -3.25 -14.19 6.68
C ASN A 87 -2.78 -14.07 8.14
N ALA A 88 -2.38 -12.87 8.58
CA ALA A 88 -2.04 -12.59 9.97
C ALA A 88 -3.24 -12.80 10.93
N LEU A 89 -4.48 -12.75 10.43
CA LEU A 89 -5.70 -12.97 11.21
C LEU A 89 -5.97 -14.46 11.46
N ARG A 90 -5.40 -15.36 10.64
CA ARG A 90 -5.62 -16.82 10.68
C ARG A 90 -7.10 -17.21 10.56
N VAL A 91 -7.80 -16.60 9.61
CA VAL A 91 -9.26 -16.77 9.40
C VAL A 91 -9.59 -17.62 8.17
N GLY A 92 -8.61 -18.35 7.63
CA GLY A 92 -8.78 -19.19 6.45
C GLY A 92 -8.52 -18.49 5.11
N THR A 93 -7.93 -17.30 5.10
CA THR A 93 -7.40 -16.70 3.87
C THR A 93 -6.09 -17.42 3.50
N THR A 94 -6.06 -18.11 2.37
CA THR A 94 -4.93 -18.92 1.93
C THR A 94 -4.48 -18.62 0.51
N GLN A 95 -5.34 -17.97 -0.28
CA GLN A 95 -5.02 -17.55 -1.63
C GLN A 95 -3.88 -16.52 -1.64
N LEU A 96 -2.92 -16.70 -2.56
CA LEU A 96 -1.86 -15.75 -2.81
C LEU A 96 -2.32 -14.75 -3.88
N TYR A 97 -2.35 -13.47 -3.52
CA TYR A 97 -2.75 -12.37 -4.39
C TYR A 97 -1.53 -11.61 -4.90
N ASN A 98 -1.42 -11.43 -6.22
CA ASN A 98 -0.53 -10.44 -6.83
C ASN A 98 -1.23 -9.07 -6.91
N LYS A 99 -1.72 -8.59 -5.77
CA LYS A 99 -2.49 -7.34 -5.64
C LYS A 99 -1.88 -6.45 -4.58
N ARG A 100 -1.54 -5.20 -4.95
CA ARG A 100 -1.01 -4.18 -4.05
C ARG A 100 -2.05 -3.09 -3.85
N VAL A 101 -2.47 -2.87 -2.61
CA VAL A 101 -3.50 -1.90 -2.25
C VAL A 101 -2.84 -0.71 -1.57
N VAL A 102 -3.18 0.50 -2.00
CA VAL A 102 -2.62 1.75 -1.48
C VAL A 102 -3.74 2.67 -0.99
N TYR A 103 -3.95 2.72 0.31
CA TYR A 103 -4.83 3.73 0.93
C TYR A 103 -4.10 5.05 1.00
N ASN A 104 -4.71 6.12 0.49
CA ASN A 104 -4.09 7.43 0.39
C ASN A 104 -5.13 8.56 0.30
N HIS A 105 -4.68 9.82 0.30
CA HIS A 105 -5.57 11.00 0.26
C HIS A 105 -5.69 11.65 -1.13
N LYS A 106 -4.94 11.20 -2.13
CA LYS A 106 -4.67 11.95 -3.37
C LYS A 106 -5.18 11.33 -4.67
N ARG A 107 -5.18 10.01 -4.78
CA ARG A 107 -5.41 9.26 -6.02
C ARG A 107 -6.30 8.05 -5.77
N HIS A 108 -7.12 7.74 -6.76
CA HIS A 108 -7.95 6.55 -6.82
C HIS A 108 -7.75 5.89 -8.18
N GLY A 109 -7.84 4.56 -8.25
CA GLY A 109 -7.77 3.79 -9.49
C GLY A 109 -6.52 2.90 -9.58
N GLU A 110 -6.40 2.22 -10.72
CA GLU A 110 -5.29 1.31 -11.00
C GLU A 110 -4.15 2.03 -11.71
N VAL A 111 -2.91 1.74 -11.30
CA VAL A 111 -1.70 2.31 -11.90
C VAL A 111 -0.63 1.25 -11.98
N ASP A 112 -0.01 1.13 -13.15
CA ASP A 112 1.19 0.34 -13.35
C ASP A 112 2.43 1.15 -13.00
N LEU A 113 3.20 0.66 -12.02
CA LEU A 113 4.49 1.23 -11.63
C LEU A 113 5.55 0.11 -11.70
N ASN A 114 6.53 0.28 -12.58
CA ASN A 114 7.59 -0.70 -12.80
C ASN A 114 7.07 -2.12 -13.12
N GLY A 115 6.06 -2.21 -13.99
CA GLY A 115 5.41 -3.48 -14.37
C GLY A 115 4.56 -4.13 -13.28
N LYS A 116 4.34 -3.44 -12.15
CA LYS A 116 3.49 -3.91 -11.04
C LYS A 116 2.20 -3.10 -11.00
N LYS A 117 1.06 -3.79 -10.89
CA LYS A 117 -0.25 -3.17 -10.67
C LYS A 117 -0.43 -2.74 -9.21
N PHE A 118 -0.79 -1.47 -9.03
CA PHE A 118 -1.17 -0.89 -7.74
C PHE A 118 -2.61 -0.37 -7.81
N PHE A 119 -3.39 -0.68 -6.77
CA PHE A 119 -4.78 -0.28 -6.61
C PHE A 119 -4.85 0.83 -5.58
N PHE A 120 -4.97 2.07 -6.05
CA PHE A 120 -5.05 3.24 -5.18
C PHE A 120 -6.49 3.46 -4.71
N HIS A 121 -6.68 3.50 -3.40
CA HIS A 121 -7.96 3.79 -2.76
C HIS A 121 -7.86 5.13 -2.04
N LYS A 122 -8.44 6.17 -2.65
CA LYS A 122 -8.59 7.47 -1.99
C LYS A 122 -9.59 7.36 -0.83
N THR A 123 -9.11 7.49 0.40
CA THR A 123 -9.95 7.52 1.60
C THR A 123 -9.32 8.38 2.68
N PRO A 124 -10.10 9.21 3.41
CA PRO A 124 -9.58 9.97 4.54
C PRO A 124 -9.25 9.10 5.76
N TYR A 125 -9.66 7.82 5.78
CA TYR A 125 -9.60 6.97 6.96
C TYR A 125 -8.77 5.70 6.72
N PHE A 126 -7.50 5.74 7.12
CA PHE A 126 -6.61 4.58 7.25
C PHE A 126 -5.60 4.80 8.38
N PRO A 127 -5.03 3.74 8.98
CA PRO A 127 -3.97 3.88 9.98
C PRO A 127 -2.58 4.04 9.33
N LYS A 128 -1.60 4.56 10.10
CA LYS A 128 -0.20 4.62 9.63
C LYS A 128 0.44 3.24 9.41
N LYS A 129 -0.02 2.23 10.15
CA LYS A 129 0.41 0.83 10.04
C LYS A 129 -0.82 -0.06 10.15
N ALA A 130 -0.86 -1.14 9.39
CA ALA A 130 -1.95 -2.11 9.45
C ALA A 130 -1.89 -2.89 10.78
N THR A 131 -2.81 -2.60 11.70
CA THR A 131 -2.99 -3.41 12.92
C THR A 131 -3.91 -4.59 12.65
N LEU A 132 -3.93 -5.60 13.53
CA LEU A 132 -4.84 -6.74 13.38
C LEU A 132 -6.31 -6.32 13.36
N GLU A 133 -6.70 -5.35 14.20
CA GLU A 133 -8.07 -4.86 14.24
C GLU A 133 -8.44 -4.09 12.97
N PHE A 134 -7.50 -3.31 12.42
CA PHE A 134 -7.69 -2.69 11.10
C PHE A 134 -7.83 -3.74 10.01
N LEU A 135 -6.94 -4.73 9.96
CA LEU A 135 -6.98 -5.80 8.97
C LEU A 135 -8.28 -6.61 9.04
N LEU A 136 -8.82 -6.86 10.23
CA LEU A 136 -10.12 -7.52 10.39
C LEU A 136 -11.25 -6.70 9.77
N VAL A 137 -11.30 -5.40 10.06
CA VAL A 137 -12.31 -4.50 9.52
C VAL A 137 -12.16 -4.35 8.00
N ASP A 138 -10.93 -4.23 7.54
CA ASP A 138 -10.58 -4.10 6.13
C ASP A 138 -10.93 -5.37 5.34
N LEU A 139 -10.68 -6.55 5.92
CA LEU A 139 -11.13 -7.83 5.37
C LEU A 139 -12.65 -7.84 5.19
N VAL A 140 -13.42 -7.51 6.23
CA VAL A 140 -14.89 -7.52 6.18
C VAL A 140 -15.42 -6.47 5.19
N ASN A 141 -14.75 -5.33 5.03
CA ASN A 141 -15.08 -4.33 4.01
C ASN A 141 -14.96 -4.89 2.58
N HIS A 142 -14.05 -5.84 2.35
CA HIS A 142 -13.64 -6.30 1.02
C HIS A 142 -13.90 -7.79 0.75
N LEU A 143 -14.68 -8.46 1.59
CA LEU A 143 -15.00 -9.89 1.45
C LEU A 143 -15.45 -10.27 0.03
N ASP A 144 -16.29 -9.44 -0.57
CA ASP A 144 -16.88 -9.67 -1.89
C ASP A 144 -15.84 -9.56 -3.04
N THR A 145 -14.58 -9.19 -2.73
CA THR A 145 -13.47 -9.07 -3.70
C THR A 145 -12.43 -10.19 -3.57
N LEU A 146 -12.57 -11.07 -2.60
CA LEU A 146 -11.68 -12.20 -2.36
C LEU A 146 -12.17 -13.44 -3.12
N ALA A 147 -11.22 -14.29 -3.53
CA ALA A 147 -11.51 -15.58 -4.14
C ALA A 147 -11.83 -16.69 -3.11
N GLU A 148 -11.80 -16.35 -1.81
CA GLU A 148 -12.06 -17.27 -0.71
C GLU A 148 -13.56 -17.56 -0.55
N ASP A 149 -13.91 -18.63 0.18
CA ASP A 149 -15.28 -18.82 0.64
C ASP A 149 -15.69 -17.67 1.58
N ARG A 150 -16.60 -16.84 1.07
CA ARG A 150 -17.07 -15.63 1.72
C ARG A 150 -17.71 -15.89 3.09
N GLU A 151 -18.54 -16.91 3.21
CA GLU A 151 -19.28 -17.19 4.44
C GLU A 151 -18.36 -17.77 5.50
N MET A 152 -17.52 -18.72 5.10
CA MET A 152 -16.49 -19.28 5.98
C MET A 152 -15.56 -18.20 6.52
N VAL A 153 -15.00 -17.34 5.65
CA VAL A 153 -14.09 -16.28 6.07
C VAL A 153 -14.78 -15.25 6.96
N LEU A 154 -16.04 -14.88 6.65
CA LEU A 154 -16.81 -13.98 7.51
C LEU A 154 -17.01 -14.59 8.90
N ASN A 155 -17.47 -15.84 8.98
CA ASN A 155 -17.70 -16.52 10.26
C ASN A 155 -16.42 -16.60 11.09
N ASN A 156 -15.29 -16.95 10.46
CA ASN A 156 -13.99 -16.99 11.11
C ASN A 156 -13.52 -15.59 11.56
N ALA A 157 -13.76 -14.56 10.75
CA ALA A 157 -13.44 -13.17 11.12
C ALA A 157 -14.28 -12.70 12.31
N LEU A 158 -15.57 -13.02 12.35
CA LEU A 158 -16.43 -12.69 13.49
C LEU A 158 -15.97 -13.42 14.77
N ALA A 159 -15.64 -14.71 14.67
CA ALA A 159 -15.08 -15.47 15.79
C ALA A 159 -13.74 -14.89 16.26
N LYS A 160 -12.84 -14.55 15.32
CA LYS A 160 -11.55 -13.93 15.61
C LYS A 160 -11.70 -12.57 16.29
N GLY A 161 -12.68 -11.77 15.88
CA GLY A 161 -12.98 -10.48 16.49
C GLY A 161 -13.25 -10.58 17.99
N LYS A 162 -13.93 -11.64 18.45
CA LYS A 162 -14.23 -11.89 19.87
C LYS A 162 -13.00 -12.07 20.74
N THR A 163 -11.87 -12.48 20.15
CA THR A 163 -10.61 -12.70 20.88
C THR A 163 -9.67 -11.49 20.83
N MET A 164 -10.07 -10.39 20.18
CA MET A 164 -9.25 -9.18 20.06
C MET A 164 -9.45 -8.23 21.25
N ASP A 165 -8.60 -7.21 21.34
CA ASP A 165 -8.81 -6.11 22.28
C ASP A 165 -10.09 -5.33 21.91
N TYR A 166 -11.03 -5.29 22.85
CA TYR A 166 -12.33 -4.65 22.66
C TYR A 166 -12.22 -3.17 22.24
N ASN A 167 -11.35 -2.40 22.89
CA ASN A 167 -11.24 -0.96 22.66
C ASN A 167 -10.61 -0.66 21.31
N LYS A 168 -9.57 -1.41 20.93
CA LYS A 168 -8.92 -1.30 19.63
C LYS A 168 -9.86 -1.73 18.50
N LEU A 169 -10.58 -2.83 18.67
CA LEU A 169 -11.53 -3.31 17.67
C LEU A 169 -12.69 -2.33 17.50
N LYS A 170 -13.31 -1.88 18.60
CA LYS A 170 -14.36 -0.86 18.56
C LYS A 170 -13.90 0.42 17.85
N TYR A 171 -12.69 0.88 18.13
CA TYR A 171 -12.10 2.02 17.43
C TYR A 171 -11.97 1.76 15.93
N ALA A 172 -11.41 0.61 15.54
CA ALA A 172 -11.22 0.24 14.15
C ALA A 172 -12.55 0.13 13.39
N VAL A 173 -13.56 -0.52 13.96
CA VAL A 173 -14.90 -0.63 13.37
C VAL A 173 -15.51 0.74 13.14
N ARG A 174 -15.43 1.63 14.14
CA ARG A 174 -15.99 2.98 14.04
C ARG A 174 -15.30 3.80 12.95
N LYS A 175 -13.97 3.75 12.91
CA LYS A 175 -13.14 4.63 12.08
C LYS A 175 -12.98 4.14 10.64
N TYR A 176 -12.87 2.83 10.44
CA TYR A 176 -12.50 2.23 9.14
C TYR A 176 -13.60 1.36 8.52
N GLY A 177 -14.64 1.00 9.29
CA GLY A 177 -15.71 0.15 8.79
C GLY A 177 -16.69 0.87 7.88
N HIS A 178 -17.04 0.25 6.75
CA HIS A 178 -18.19 0.62 5.94
C HIS A 178 -19.49 0.34 6.71
N SER A 179 -20.62 0.91 6.26
CA SER A 179 -21.91 0.73 6.93
C SER A 179 -22.31 -0.75 7.08
N LYS A 180 -22.08 -1.58 6.06
CA LYS A 180 -22.33 -3.04 6.10
C LYS A 180 -21.43 -3.72 7.14
N THR A 181 -20.13 -3.43 7.10
CA THR A 181 -19.13 -3.97 8.05
C THR A 181 -19.44 -3.61 9.50
N LYS A 182 -19.85 -2.36 9.75
CA LYS A 182 -20.27 -1.90 11.09
C LYS A 182 -21.44 -2.71 11.61
N LYS A 183 -22.46 -2.95 10.78
CA LYS A 183 -23.61 -3.80 11.14
C LYS A 183 -23.19 -5.25 11.43
N LEU A 184 -22.30 -5.82 10.62
CA LEU A 184 -21.81 -7.20 10.81
C LEU A 184 -20.98 -7.37 12.08
N LEU A 185 -20.16 -6.39 12.46
CA LEU A 185 -19.31 -6.46 13.65
C LEU A 185 -19.97 -5.93 14.93
N GLN A 186 -21.14 -5.30 14.83
CA GLN A 186 -21.86 -4.77 15.99
C GLN A 186 -22.23 -5.85 17.03
N PRO A 187 -22.78 -7.02 16.65
CA PRO A 187 -23.07 -8.08 17.61
C PRO A 187 -21.82 -8.59 18.34
N VAL A 188 -20.68 -8.66 17.64
CA VAL A 188 -19.38 -9.03 18.23
C VAL A 188 -18.98 -8.02 19.32
N LEU A 189 -19.05 -6.73 19.01
CA LEU A 189 -18.74 -5.67 19.98
C LEU A 189 -19.70 -5.62 21.16
N GLN A 190 -20.98 -5.96 20.95
CA GLN A 190 -21.95 -6.06 22.04
C GLN A 190 -21.54 -7.17 23.00
N GLN A 191 -21.33 -8.40 22.50
CA GLN A 191 -20.93 -9.56 23.31
C GLN A 191 -19.63 -9.34 24.10
N MET A 192 -18.68 -8.60 23.53
CA MET A 192 -17.40 -8.29 24.18
C MET A 192 -17.49 -7.17 25.23
N ASN A 193 -18.61 -6.45 25.32
CA ASN A 193 -18.71 -5.24 26.13
C ASN A 193 -18.53 -5.57 27.62
N PRO A 194 -17.46 -5.09 28.28
CA PRO A 194 -17.19 -5.42 29.68
C PRO A 194 -18.30 -4.98 30.65
N LYS A 195 -19.06 -3.94 30.27
CA LYS A 195 -20.18 -3.41 31.06
C LYS A 195 -21.43 -4.28 31.05
N GLN A 196 -21.49 -5.32 30.22
CA GLN A 196 -22.66 -6.17 30.11
C GLN A 196 -22.74 -7.24 31.22
N TYR A 197 -21.65 -7.43 31.98
CA TYR A 197 -21.55 -8.37 33.11
C TYR A 197 -21.26 -7.68 34.45
N ALA A 198 -21.32 -6.35 34.49
CA ALA A 198 -21.18 -5.57 35.72
C ALA A 198 -22.58 -5.22 36.26
N ASN A 199 -23.28 -6.23 36.79
CA ASN A 199 -24.45 -6.10 37.65
C ASN A 199 -24.20 -6.94 38.90
#